data_AF-A0AAE9FFF0-F1
#
_entry.id   AF-A0AAE9FFF0-F1
#
_cell.length_a   1.000
_cell.length_b   1.000
_cell.length_c   1.000
_cell.angle_alpha   90.00
_cell.angle_beta   90.00
_cell.angle_gamma   90.00
#
_symmetry.space_group_name_H-M   'P 1'
#
loop_
_entity.id
_entity.type
_entity.pdbx_description
1 polymer ?
#
loop_
_entity_poly.entity_id
_entity_poly.type
_entity_poly.pdbx_seq_one_letter_code
_entity_poly.pdbx_strand_id
1 'polypeptide(L)'
;MTEFIDKPNYVLTGMYVPGANGEIASREEMAKIDKILQYVLQCIDKFVEEYDHQMQHSHLQYRSVQLQKEENVEADGAKFVIQVENFNDFQLRAHAVRNRAQIRIPISELAILPDEMVVANMSEYARDKYEWFLNHFFHEFFHMLGAYHADTGIMSGVITLFNNNNNTLRLVDLLDDISARILSESLSNKITAIPPEVVCTMKDNKLDLWTNYSIHTIVVLSQTNYTNQFFFACGFEFSFTIPQHLQWDAVVVQLVYGGAAYFDRNSLRAEPTKPDRIRCRLPMVKI
;
A
#
# COMPACT_ATOMS: atom_id res chain seq x y z
N MET A 1 -27.87 -4.70 11.32
CA MET A 1 -27.47 -5.05 9.96
C MET A 1 -26.41 -4.06 9.55
N THR A 2 -25.26 -4.54 9.11
CA THR A 2 -24.18 -3.70 8.58
C THR A 2 -24.59 -3.24 7.18
N GLU A 3 -24.67 -1.93 6.96
CA GLU A 3 -24.91 -1.37 5.65
C GLU A 3 -23.59 -1.26 4.90
N PHE A 4 -23.58 -1.72 3.65
CA PHE A 4 -22.41 -1.69 2.77
C PHE A 4 -22.65 -0.69 1.64
N ILE A 5 -21.58 0.00 1.25
CA ILE A 5 -21.57 0.88 0.09
C ILE A 5 -20.73 0.18 -0.97
N ASP A 6 -21.26 0.12 -2.19
CA ASP A 6 -20.51 -0.38 -3.33
C ASP A 6 -19.42 0.62 -3.72
N LYS A 7 -18.20 0.12 -3.83
CA LYS A 7 -17.01 0.77 -4.35
C LYS A 7 -16.55 0.01 -5.59
N PRO A 8 -17.26 0.14 -6.73
CA PRO A 8 -16.96 -0.65 -7.90
C PRO A 8 -15.62 -0.30 -8.55
N ASN A 9 -15.06 0.88 -8.25
CA ASN A 9 -13.79 1.34 -8.83
C ASN A 9 -12.82 1.80 -7.73
N TYR A 10 -11.54 1.52 -7.95
CA TYR A 10 -10.43 2.10 -7.19
C TYR A 10 -9.59 2.92 -8.16
N VAL A 11 -9.59 4.23 -7.99
CA VAL A 11 -8.90 5.14 -8.92
C VAL A 11 -7.52 5.48 -8.39
N LEU A 12 -6.48 5.11 -9.14
CA LEU A 12 -5.13 5.59 -8.95
C LEU A 12 -4.89 6.83 -9.81
N THR A 13 -4.50 7.93 -9.18
CA THR A 13 -4.17 9.19 -9.86
C THR A 13 -2.66 9.43 -9.87
N GLY A 14 -2.06 9.46 -11.06
CA GLY A 14 -0.71 9.99 -11.27
C GLY A 14 -0.75 11.51 -11.40
N MET A 15 -0.32 12.23 -10.37
CA MET A 15 -0.34 13.69 -10.32
C MET A 15 1.07 14.24 -10.54
N TYR A 16 1.30 14.77 -11.73
CA TYR A 16 2.57 15.40 -12.10
C TYR A 16 2.58 16.84 -11.62
N VAL A 17 3.53 17.17 -10.75
CA VAL A 17 3.73 18.53 -10.21
C VAL A 17 5.17 18.98 -10.47
N PRO A 18 5.45 20.30 -10.43
CA PRO A 18 6.80 20.78 -10.67
C PRO A 18 7.83 20.20 -9.70
N GLY A 19 9.03 20.00 -10.20
CA GLY A 19 10.22 19.65 -9.43
C GLY A 19 10.67 20.75 -8.47
N ALA A 20 11.64 20.43 -7.62
CA ALA A 20 12.22 21.36 -6.65
C ALA A 20 12.81 22.62 -7.30
N ASN A 21 13.27 22.55 -8.55
CA ASN A 21 13.79 23.71 -9.30
C ASN A 21 12.81 24.20 -10.37
N GLY A 22 11.55 23.79 -10.32
CA GLY A 22 10.51 24.18 -11.28
C GLY A 22 10.50 23.35 -12.57
N GLU A 23 11.19 22.21 -12.61
CA GLU A 23 11.13 21.27 -13.74
C GLU A 23 9.70 20.80 -13.97
N ILE A 24 9.27 20.75 -15.23
CA ILE A 24 7.95 20.28 -15.62
C ILE A 24 8.15 19.02 -16.47
N ALA A 25 7.57 17.90 -16.03
CA ALA A 25 7.60 16.66 -16.78
C ALA A 25 7.05 16.86 -18.20
N SER A 26 7.84 16.46 -19.19
CA SER A 26 7.45 16.44 -20.58
C SER A 26 6.41 15.34 -20.85
N ARG A 27 5.73 15.42 -22.00
CA ARG A 27 4.74 14.40 -22.39
C ARG A 27 5.36 13.01 -22.54
N GLU A 28 6.60 12.92 -22.99
CA GLU A 28 7.31 11.65 -23.16
C GLU A 28 7.61 11.01 -21.80
N GLU A 29 8.13 11.80 -20.86
CA GLU A 29 8.42 11.35 -19.50
C GLU A 29 7.15 10.88 -18.78
N MET A 30 6.07 11.67 -18.88
CA MET A 30 4.76 11.28 -18.36
C MET A 30 4.27 9.98 -18.98
N ALA A 31 4.36 9.83 -20.30
CA ALA A 31 3.91 8.63 -20.99
C ALA A 31 4.66 7.36 -20.54
N LYS A 32 5.96 7.46 -20.23
CA LYS A 32 6.75 6.34 -19.70
C LYS A 32 6.27 5.93 -18.30
N ILE A 33 6.05 6.90 -17.42
CA ILE A 33 5.58 6.67 -16.06
C ILE A 33 4.13 6.16 -16.04
N ASP A 34 3.25 6.73 -16.87
CA ASP A 34 1.87 6.29 -17.04
C ASP A 34 1.82 4.81 -17.46
N LYS A 35 2.69 4.38 -18.40
CA LYS A 35 2.80 2.98 -18.82
C LYS A 35 3.25 2.06 -17.68
N ILE A 36 4.20 2.50 -16.86
CA ILE A 36 4.66 1.74 -15.69
C ILE A 36 3.51 1.55 -14.70
N LEU A 37 2.79 2.62 -14.37
CA LEU A 37 1.67 2.59 -13.41
C LEU A 37 0.49 1.76 -13.93
N GLN A 38 0.17 1.85 -15.22
CA GLN A 38 -0.82 0.98 -15.85
C GLN A 38 -0.43 -0.49 -15.75
N TYR A 39 0.84 -0.82 -16.00
CA TYR A 39 1.34 -2.19 -15.87
C TYR A 39 1.29 -2.69 -14.41
N VAL A 40 1.60 -1.82 -13.45
CA VAL A 40 1.44 -2.12 -12.01
C VAL A 40 -0.01 -2.51 -11.70
N LEU A 41 -0.99 -1.72 -12.12
CA LEU A 41 -2.41 -2.04 -11.89
C LEU A 41 -2.82 -3.35 -12.57
N GLN A 42 -2.39 -3.59 -13.81
CA GLN A 42 -2.67 -4.86 -14.52
C GLN A 42 -2.13 -6.08 -13.76
N CYS A 43 -0.93 -5.96 -13.19
CA CYS A 43 -0.35 -7.04 -12.38
C CYS A 43 -1.16 -7.27 -11.10
N ILE A 44 -1.69 -6.21 -10.49
CA ILE A 44 -2.50 -6.30 -9.27
C ILE A 44 -3.88 -6.88 -9.57
N ASP A 45 -4.54 -6.48 -10.66
CA ASP A 45 -5.80 -7.10 -11.11
C ASP A 45 -5.61 -8.61 -11.27
N LYS A 46 -4.54 -9.02 -11.97
CA LYS A 46 -4.20 -10.43 -12.15
C LYS A 46 -3.86 -11.14 -10.84
N PHE A 47 -3.19 -10.47 -9.90
CA PHE A 47 -2.94 -11.02 -8.57
C PHE A 47 -4.24 -11.35 -7.85
N VAL A 48 -5.19 -10.42 -7.84
CA VAL A 48 -6.48 -10.58 -7.18
C VAL A 48 -7.25 -11.76 -7.78
N GLU A 49 -7.26 -11.88 -9.11
CA GLU A 49 -7.84 -13.02 -9.81
C GLU A 49 -7.17 -14.36 -9.44
N GLU A 50 -5.84 -14.39 -9.26
CA GLU A 50 -5.12 -15.62 -8.90
C GLU A 50 -5.25 -15.98 -7.41
N TYR A 51 -5.24 -14.97 -6.53
CA TYR A 51 -5.17 -15.13 -5.08
C TYR A 51 -6.54 -15.28 -4.41
N ASP A 52 -7.53 -14.49 -4.82
CA ASP A 52 -8.83 -14.39 -4.14
C ASP A 52 -10.02 -14.28 -5.12
N HIS A 53 -10.06 -15.18 -6.12
CA HIS A 53 -11.10 -15.24 -7.16
C HIS A 53 -12.55 -15.37 -6.66
N GLN A 54 -12.77 -15.62 -5.37
CA GLN A 54 -14.11 -15.82 -4.79
C GLN A 54 -14.73 -14.49 -4.33
N MET A 55 -13.90 -13.49 -4.03
CA MET A 55 -14.33 -12.17 -3.62
C MET A 55 -14.46 -11.25 -4.84
N GLN A 56 -15.33 -10.26 -4.75
CA GLN A 56 -15.42 -9.21 -5.75
C GLN A 56 -14.56 -8.01 -5.33
N HIS A 57 -13.71 -7.56 -6.23
CA HIS A 57 -12.80 -6.44 -6.00
C HIS A 57 -13.13 -5.25 -6.87
N SER A 58 -12.74 -4.07 -6.42
CA SER A 58 -12.87 -2.84 -7.19
C SER A 58 -12.07 -2.96 -8.48
N HIS A 59 -12.64 -2.50 -9.59
CA HIS A 59 -11.91 -2.36 -10.83
C HIS A 59 -10.85 -1.27 -10.69
N LEU A 60 -9.58 -1.61 -10.97
CA LEU A 60 -8.47 -0.69 -10.88
C LEU A 60 -8.47 0.24 -12.10
N GLN A 61 -8.56 1.54 -11.86
CA GLN A 61 -8.56 2.56 -12.90
C GLN A 61 -7.37 3.49 -12.73
N TYR A 62 -6.73 3.84 -13.85
CA TYR A 62 -5.65 4.81 -13.87
C TYR A 62 -6.10 6.11 -14.53
N ARG A 63 -5.74 7.24 -13.91
CA ARG A 63 -5.80 8.56 -14.55
C ARG A 63 -4.52 9.34 -14.26
N SER A 64 -4.06 10.12 -15.22
CA SER A 64 -2.95 11.05 -15.05
C SER A 64 -3.40 12.50 -15.22
N VAL A 65 -2.78 13.40 -14.46
CA VAL A 65 -3.05 14.83 -14.51
C VAL A 65 -1.76 15.61 -14.26
N GLN A 66 -1.54 16.71 -14.96
CA GLN A 66 -0.42 17.64 -14.73
C GLN A 66 -0.95 18.94 -14.12
N LEU A 67 -0.43 19.32 -12.95
CA LEU A 67 -0.85 20.50 -12.19
C LEU A 67 0.34 21.38 -11.84
N GLN A 68 0.08 22.63 -11.48
CA GLN A 68 1.09 23.58 -10.99
C GLN A 68 1.47 23.34 -9.52
N LYS A 69 0.61 22.65 -8.77
CA LYS A 69 0.82 22.27 -7.37
C LYS A 69 0.00 21.03 -7.05
N GLU A 70 0.32 20.37 -5.95
CA GLU A 70 -0.48 19.27 -5.45
C GLU A 70 -1.90 19.75 -5.10
N GLU A 71 -2.90 18.99 -5.54
CA GLU A 71 -4.30 19.18 -5.16
C GLU A 71 -4.82 17.96 -4.38
N ASN A 72 -5.97 18.16 -3.74
CA ASN A 72 -6.67 17.05 -3.09
C ASN A 72 -7.28 16.15 -4.18
N VAL A 73 -7.17 14.84 -3.97
CA VAL A 73 -7.86 13.83 -4.78
C VAL A 73 -9.05 13.31 -3.97
N GLU A 74 -10.07 12.80 -4.66
CA GLU A 74 -11.25 12.13 -4.09
C GLU A 74 -10.84 11.12 -3.00
N ALA A 75 -11.68 11.01 -1.96
CA ALA A 75 -11.40 10.22 -0.76
C ALA A 75 -11.21 8.72 -1.04
N ASP A 76 -11.73 8.22 -2.16
CA ASP A 76 -11.83 6.78 -2.46
C ASP A 76 -10.75 6.24 -3.40
N GLY A 77 -9.77 7.05 -3.76
CA GLY A 77 -8.64 6.65 -4.60
C GLY A 77 -7.28 6.71 -3.88
N ALA A 78 -6.24 6.35 -4.61
CA ALA A 78 -4.86 6.64 -4.25
C ALA A 78 -4.26 7.69 -5.19
N LYS A 79 -3.21 8.37 -4.71
CA LYS A 79 -2.47 9.33 -5.53
C LYS A 79 -0.96 9.15 -5.41
N PHE A 80 -0.31 9.08 -6.57
CA PHE A 80 1.12 9.31 -6.68
C PHE A 80 1.37 10.77 -7.03
N VAL A 81 2.05 11.50 -6.15
CA VAL A 81 2.59 12.83 -6.45
C VAL A 81 3.96 12.62 -7.09
N ILE A 82 4.07 12.90 -8.38
CA ILE A 82 5.21 12.57 -9.22
C ILE A 82 5.94 13.86 -9.58
N GLN A 83 7.23 13.90 -9.25
CA GLN A 83 8.13 14.98 -9.61
C GLN A 83 9.24 14.41 -10.47
N VAL A 84 9.34 14.86 -11.72
CA VAL A 84 10.43 14.48 -12.62
C VAL A 84 11.45 15.61 -12.60
N GLU A 85 12.66 15.31 -12.13
CA GLU A 85 13.61 16.33 -11.69
C GLU A 85 15.02 16.04 -12.17
N ASN A 86 15.85 17.08 -12.21
CA ASN A 86 17.27 16.94 -12.50
C ASN A 86 18.07 16.89 -11.19
N PHE A 87 18.32 15.68 -10.69
CA PHE A 87 19.21 15.46 -9.56
C PHE A 87 20.07 14.21 -9.76
N ASN A 88 21.34 14.29 -9.31
CA ASN A 88 22.32 13.20 -9.40
C ASN A 88 22.25 12.32 -8.15
N ASP A 89 21.09 11.72 -7.91
CA ASP A 89 20.91 10.72 -6.86
C ASP A 89 20.32 9.48 -7.53
N PHE A 90 21.03 8.35 -7.49
CA PHE A 90 20.56 7.07 -8.04
C PHE A 90 19.40 6.48 -7.22
N GLN A 91 18.91 7.21 -6.22
CA GLN A 91 17.82 6.80 -5.34
C GLN A 91 16.54 7.54 -5.70
N LEU A 92 15.50 6.77 -6.06
CA LEU A 92 14.12 7.25 -6.01
C LEU A 92 13.81 7.64 -4.57
N ARG A 93 13.31 8.85 -4.37
CA ARG A 93 12.82 9.27 -3.06
C ARG A 93 11.32 9.06 -3.05
N ALA A 94 10.92 8.00 -2.38
CA ALA A 94 9.55 7.55 -2.29
C ALA A 94 9.06 7.56 -0.83
N HIS A 95 7.83 8.00 -0.61
CA HIS A 95 7.22 7.96 0.72
C HIS A 95 5.69 7.93 0.64
N ALA A 96 5.10 6.83 1.11
CA ALA A 96 3.67 6.64 1.28
C ALA A 96 3.18 7.04 2.68
N VAL A 97 2.08 7.78 2.72
CA VAL A 97 1.29 8.10 3.91
C VAL A 97 -0.18 7.97 3.55
N ARG A 98 -0.85 6.96 4.13
CA ARG A 98 -2.25 6.62 3.78
C ARG A 98 -2.36 6.40 2.27
N ASN A 99 -3.41 6.91 1.63
CA ASN A 99 -3.65 6.79 0.19
C ASN A 99 -2.80 7.73 -0.71
N ARG A 100 -1.67 8.25 -0.22
CA ARG A 100 -0.77 9.15 -0.96
C ARG A 100 0.65 8.63 -0.91
N ALA A 101 1.30 8.51 -2.06
CA ALA A 101 2.73 8.35 -2.18
C ALA A 101 3.34 9.53 -2.93
N GLN A 102 4.49 10.02 -2.47
CA GLN A 102 5.29 10.98 -3.22
C GLN A 102 6.50 10.28 -3.79
N ILE A 103 6.77 10.47 -5.08
CA ILE A 103 7.90 9.90 -5.79
C ILE A 103 8.62 11.00 -6.57
N ARG A 104 9.93 11.10 -6.35
CA ARG A 104 10.83 12.00 -7.08
C ARG A 104 11.71 11.16 -8.01
N ILE A 105 11.59 11.39 -9.32
CA ILE A 105 12.20 10.60 -10.40
C ILE A 105 13.32 11.41 -11.06
N PRO A 106 14.56 10.90 -11.12
CA PRO A 106 15.60 11.54 -11.89
C PRO A 106 15.33 11.41 -13.40
N ILE A 107 15.41 12.52 -14.13
CA ILE A 107 15.27 12.55 -15.61
C ILE A 107 16.24 11.56 -16.28
N SER A 108 17.48 11.50 -15.80
CA SER A 108 18.51 10.62 -16.35
C SER A 108 18.15 9.15 -16.28
N GLU A 109 17.49 8.72 -15.21
CA GLU A 109 17.08 7.32 -15.01
C GLU A 109 15.89 6.97 -15.90
N LEU A 110 14.94 7.91 -16.03
CA LEU A 110 13.78 7.74 -16.90
C LEU A 110 14.17 7.70 -18.38
N ALA A 111 15.19 8.47 -18.77
CA ALA A 111 15.70 8.53 -20.14
C ALA A 111 16.32 7.21 -20.62
N ILE A 112 16.72 6.31 -19.72
CA ILE A 112 17.22 4.98 -20.05
C ILE A 112 16.10 4.09 -20.62
N LEU A 113 14.87 4.32 -20.18
CA LEU A 113 13.75 3.48 -20.59
C LEU A 113 13.33 3.79 -22.03
N PRO A 114 13.04 2.74 -22.83
CA PRO A 114 12.51 2.91 -24.18
C PRO A 114 11.09 3.46 -24.15
N ASP A 115 10.65 4.05 -25.26
CA ASP A 115 9.26 4.49 -25.39
C ASP A 115 8.30 3.31 -25.42
N GLU A 116 8.70 2.21 -26.06
CA GLU A 116 7.95 0.94 -26.07
C GLU A 116 8.44 0.03 -24.94
N MET A 117 7.62 -0.11 -23.90
CA MET A 117 7.94 -0.89 -22.70
C MET A 117 7.68 -2.40 -22.89
N VAL A 118 8.31 -3.00 -23.91
CA VAL A 118 8.20 -4.45 -24.18
C VAL A 118 9.43 -5.16 -23.63
N VAL A 119 9.29 -5.84 -22.48
CA VAL A 119 10.41 -6.47 -21.74
C VAL A 119 11.29 -7.37 -22.63
N ALA A 120 10.69 -8.14 -23.53
CA ALA A 120 11.41 -9.04 -24.43
C ALA A 120 12.36 -8.32 -25.42
N ASN A 121 12.14 -7.02 -25.65
CA ASN A 121 12.89 -6.21 -26.60
C ASN A 121 13.83 -5.21 -25.89
N MET A 122 13.79 -5.13 -24.56
CA MET A 122 14.64 -4.22 -23.80
C MET A 122 16.09 -4.72 -23.75
N SER A 123 17.04 -3.79 -23.73
CA SER A 123 18.41 -4.12 -23.31
C SER A 123 18.42 -4.53 -21.83
N GLU A 124 19.42 -5.30 -21.41
CA GLU A 124 19.58 -5.70 -20.00
C GLU A 124 19.56 -4.48 -19.07
N TYR A 125 20.31 -3.43 -19.42
CA TYR A 125 20.34 -2.21 -18.63
C TYR A 125 18.99 -1.48 -18.56
N ALA A 126 18.23 -1.41 -19.66
CA ALA A 126 16.90 -0.81 -19.65
C ALA A 126 15.88 -1.66 -18.87
N ARG A 127 16.01 -2.98 -18.94
CA ARG A 127 15.19 -3.92 -18.16
C ARG A 127 15.45 -3.77 -16.67
N ASP A 128 16.69 -3.72 -16.23
CA ASP A 128 17.05 -3.52 -14.81
C ASP A 128 16.44 -2.22 -14.28
N LYS A 129 16.48 -1.14 -15.07
CA LYS A 129 15.85 0.13 -14.71
C LYS A 129 14.34 0.04 -14.68
N TYR A 130 13.73 -0.67 -15.63
CA TYR A 130 12.29 -0.89 -15.63
C TYR A 130 11.85 -1.70 -14.40
N GLU A 131 12.56 -2.78 -14.05
CA GLU A 131 12.33 -3.56 -12.83
C GLU A 131 12.49 -2.70 -11.57
N TRP A 132 13.50 -1.84 -11.53
CA TRP A 132 13.72 -0.93 -10.42
C TRP A 132 12.55 0.05 -10.24
N PHE A 133 12.04 0.66 -11.31
CA PHE A 133 10.85 1.50 -11.25
C PHE A 133 9.62 0.71 -10.78
N LEU A 134 9.40 -0.47 -11.35
CA LEU A 134 8.27 -1.33 -10.98
C LEU A 134 8.31 -1.70 -9.49
N ASN A 135 9.47 -2.08 -8.94
CA ASN A 135 9.63 -2.36 -7.52
C ASN A 135 9.16 -1.18 -6.67
N HIS A 136 9.60 0.04 -6.96
CA HIS A 136 9.23 1.22 -6.17
C HIS A 136 7.74 1.52 -6.27
N PHE A 137 7.15 1.46 -7.47
CA PHE A 137 5.72 1.71 -7.61
C PHE A 137 4.86 0.63 -6.93
N PHE A 138 5.22 -0.66 -7.03
CA PHE A 138 4.55 -1.71 -6.27
C PHE A 138 4.68 -1.49 -4.77
N HIS A 139 5.91 -1.29 -4.28
CA HIS A 139 6.22 -1.14 -2.87
C HIS A 139 5.42 0.01 -2.22
N GLU A 140 5.44 1.19 -2.85
CA GLU A 140 4.68 2.34 -2.36
C GLU A 140 3.16 2.15 -2.52
N PHE A 141 2.70 1.50 -3.58
CA PHE A 141 1.28 1.19 -3.74
C PHE A 141 0.78 0.27 -2.62
N PHE A 142 1.55 -0.75 -2.26
CA PHE A 142 1.20 -1.64 -1.15
C PHE A 142 1.24 -0.92 0.19
N HIS A 143 2.20 -0.02 0.44
CA HIS A 143 2.16 0.85 1.61
C HIS A 143 0.89 1.72 1.64
N MET A 144 0.45 2.25 0.50
CA MET A 144 -0.78 3.03 0.44
C MET A 144 -2.03 2.22 0.82
N LEU A 145 -1.98 0.89 0.62
CA LEU A 145 -3.03 -0.04 1.00
C LEU A 145 -2.88 -0.61 2.42
N GLY A 146 -1.85 -0.19 3.16
CA GLY A 146 -1.62 -0.56 4.55
C GLY A 146 -0.64 -1.72 4.75
N ALA A 147 0.12 -2.13 3.73
CA ALA A 147 1.22 -3.06 3.89
C ALA A 147 2.42 -2.37 4.58
N TYR A 148 3.29 -3.17 5.21
CA TYR A 148 4.52 -2.73 5.88
C TYR A 148 5.70 -3.55 5.37
N HIS A 149 6.91 -3.19 5.79
CA HIS A 149 8.10 -3.90 5.35
C HIS A 149 8.10 -5.35 5.86
N ALA A 150 8.62 -6.25 5.03
CA ALA A 150 8.77 -7.67 5.31
C ALA A 150 10.22 -8.10 5.07
N ASP A 151 10.61 -9.25 5.62
CA ASP A 151 11.96 -9.81 5.38
C ASP A 151 12.13 -10.36 3.96
N THR A 152 11.04 -10.59 3.23
CA THR A 152 11.03 -11.21 1.90
C THR A 152 10.04 -10.54 0.95
N GLY A 153 10.19 -10.81 -0.36
CA GLY A 153 9.27 -10.33 -1.38
C GLY A 153 9.42 -8.83 -1.68
N ILE A 154 8.46 -8.25 -2.40
CA ILE A 154 8.51 -6.83 -2.82
C ILE A 154 8.57 -5.88 -1.61
N MET A 155 7.98 -6.28 -0.48
CA MET A 155 8.02 -5.49 0.75
C MET A 155 9.36 -5.53 1.50
N SER A 156 10.34 -6.31 1.02
CA SER A 156 11.72 -6.31 1.54
C SER A 156 12.66 -5.31 0.86
N GLY A 157 12.22 -4.71 -0.25
CA GLY A 157 13.00 -3.77 -1.05
C GLY A 157 13.03 -4.19 -2.53
N VAL A 158 14.08 -3.75 -3.24
CA VAL A 158 14.22 -4.04 -4.68
C VAL A 158 14.61 -5.50 -4.88
N ILE A 159 13.75 -6.25 -5.57
CA ILE A 159 13.97 -7.65 -5.95
C ILE A 159 13.91 -7.84 -7.47
N THR A 160 14.37 -8.98 -7.96
CA THR A 160 14.13 -9.38 -9.36
C THR A 160 12.65 -9.70 -9.56
N LEU A 161 12.00 -9.04 -10.51
CA LEU A 161 10.55 -9.19 -10.74
C LEU A 161 10.21 -10.15 -11.87
N PHE A 162 11.00 -10.13 -12.95
CA PHE A 162 10.74 -10.96 -14.11
C PHE A 162 11.50 -12.28 -14.02
N ASN A 163 10.79 -13.38 -14.22
CA ASN A 163 11.43 -14.69 -14.33
C ASN A 163 12.31 -14.74 -15.59
N ASN A 164 13.59 -15.10 -15.42
CA ASN A 164 14.59 -15.16 -16.48
C ASN A 164 14.24 -16.11 -17.63
N ASN A 165 13.37 -17.10 -17.41
CA ASN A 165 13.06 -18.10 -18.41
C ASN A 165 11.96 -17.67 -19.39
N ASN A 166 11.05 -16.78 -18.99
CA ASN A 166 9.87 -16.43 -19.79
C ASN A 166 9.49 -14.95 -19.73
N ASN A 167 10.27 -14.11 -19.04
CA ASN A 167 10.02 -12.68 -18.84
C ASN A 167 8.62 -12.39 -18.26
N THR A 168 8.08 -13.30 -17.45
CA THR A 168 6.79 -13.09 -16.77
C THR A 168 6.99 -12.61 -15.35
N LEU A 169 6.17 -11.66 -14.93
CA LEU A 169 6.00 -11.22 -13.55
C LEU A 169 4.72 -11.83 -12.99
N ARG A 170 4.80 -12.45 -11.80
CA ARG A 170 3.65 -13.00 -11.07
C ARG A 170 3.67 -12.52 -9.63
N LEU A 171 2.83 -11.54 -9.30
CA LEU A 171 2.82 -10.92 -7.96
C LEU A 171 2.48 -11.90 -6.83
N VAL A 172 1.68 -12.94 -7.10
CA VAL A 172 1.35 -13.97 -6.10
C VAL A 172 2.59 -14.73 -5.60
N ASP A 173 3.64 -14.80 -6.41
CA ASP A 173 4.92 -15.43 -6.04
C ASP A 173 5.89 -14.44 -5.37
N LEU A 174 5.57 -13.14 -5.36
CA LEU A 174 6.45 -12.04 -4.95
C LEU A 174 5.96 -11.28 -3.70
N LEU A 175 4.74 -11.57 -3.23
CA LEU A 175 4.16 -11.03 -2.01
C LEU A 175 4.24 -12.05 -0.87
N ASP A 176 4.54 -11.58 0.34
CA ASP A 176 4.35 -12.39 1.54
C ASP A 176 2.86 -12.53 1.90
N ASP A 177 2.53 -13.53 2.71
CA ASP A 177 1.15 -13.86 3.08
C ASP A 177 0.40 -12.71 3.74
N ILE A 178 1.09 -11.85 4.51
CA ILE A 178 0.49 -10.73 5.23
C ILE A 178 0.12 -9.64 4.22
N SER A 179 1.07 -9.26 3.36
CA SER A 179 0.86 -8.25 2.32
C SER A 179 -0.19 -8.67 1.30
N ALA A 180 -0.19 -9.95 0.89
CA ALA A 180 -1.18 -10.51 -0.04
C ALA A 180 -2.61 -10.39 0.51
N ARG A 181 -2.81 -10.72 1.79
CA ARG A 181 -4.09 -10.55 2.48
C ARG A 181 -4.49 -9.08 2.62
N ILE A 182 -3.54 -8.22 2.97
CA ILE A 182 -3.81 -6.79 3.10
C ILE A 182 -4.30 -6.24 1.76
N LEU A 183 -3.61 -6.58 0.67
CA LEU A 183 -3.92 -6.16 -0.68
C LEU A 183 -5.33 -6.63 -1.11
N SER A 184 -5.65 -7.92 -0.95
CA SER A 184 -6.98 -8.44 -1.33
C SER A 184 -8.10 -7.69 -0.60
N GLU A 185 -7.98 -7.56 0.72
CA GLU A 185 -9.02 -6.96 1.55
C GLU A 185 -9.17 -5.45 1.29
N SER A 186 -8.07 -4.74 1.09
CA SER A 186 -8.06 -3.30 0.78
C SER A 186 -8.64 -2.97 -0.60
N LEU A 187 -8.69 -3.95 -1.51
CA LEU A 187 -9.27 -3.81 -2.85
C LEU A 187 -10.70 -4.35 -2.96
N SER A 188 -11.33 -4.73 -1.85
CA SER A 188 -12.75 -5.09 -1.82
C SER A 188 -13.62 -4.06 -2.55
N ASN A 189 -14.57 -4.53 -3.38
CA ASN A 189 -15.54 -3.66 -4.02
C ASN A 189 -16.65 -3.16 -3.09
N LYS A 190 -16.55 -3.46 -1.80
CA LYS A 190 -17.47 -3.01 -0.75
C LYS A 190 -16.69 -2.30 0.32
N ILE A 191 -17.29 -1.25 0.84
CA ILE A 191 -16.86 -0.56 2.05
C ILE A 191 -18.01 -0.50 3.05
N THR A 192 -17.67 -0.22 4.29
CA THR A 192 -18.63 -0.14 5.38
C THR A 192 -19.26 1.25 5.45
N ALA A 193 -20.60 1.36 5.47
CA ALA A 193 -21.28 2.65 5.57
C ALA A 193 -21.08 3.33 6.93
N ILE A 194 -21.02 2.53 8.00
CA ILE A 194 -20.73 3.02 9.34
C ILE A 194 -19.22 2.91 9.55
N PRO A 195 -18.53 3.99 9.94
CA PRO A 195 -17.10 3.92 10.14
C PRO A 195 -16.73 2.86 11.20
N PRO A 196 -15.73 2.01 10.93
CA PRO A 196 -15.28 1.05 11.91
C PRO A 196 -14.77 1.71 13.18
N GLU A 197 -15.17 1.13 14.30
CA GLU A 197 -14.66 1.43 15.62
C GLU A 197 -13.80 0.24 16.06
N VAL A 198 -12.54 0.52 16.39
CA VAL A 198 -11.65 -0.44 17.01
C VAL A 198 -11.26 0.07 18.37
N VAL A 199 -11.53 -0.75 19.38
CA VAL A 199 -11.14 -0.55 20.76
C VAL A 199 -9.96 -1.46 21.03
N CYS A 200 -8.86 -0.87 21.48
CA CYS A 200 -7.64 -1.58 21.82
C CYS A 200 -7.24 -1.25 23.26
N THR A 201 -6.99 -2.28 24.06
CA THR A 201 -6.49 -2.14 25.44
C THR A 201 -5.29 -3.05 25.67
N MET A 202 -4.32 -2.54 26.43
CA MET A 202 -3.11 -3.29 26.81
C MET A 202 -2.97 -3.29 28.32
N LYS A 203 -2.89 -4.48 28.93
CA LYS A 203 -2.59 -4.64 30.36
C LYS A 203 -1.65 -5.82 30.56
N ASP A 204 -0.55 -5.64 31.28
CA ASP A 204 0.42 -6.71 31.56
C ASP A 204 0.93 -7.44 30.28
N ASN A 205 1.15 -6.66 29.19
CA ASN A 205 1.44 -7.15 27.83
C ASN A 205 0.36 -8.03 27.18
N LYS A 206 -0.83 -8.14 27.77
CA LYS A 206 -2.00 -8.70 27.13
C LYS A 206 -2.72 -7.61 26.34
N LEU A 207 -2.81 -7.82 25.02
CA LEU A 207 -3.65 -7.06 24.12
C LEU A 207 -5.06 -7.66 24.12
N ASP A 208 -6.06 -6.81 24.33
CA ASP A 208 -7.46 -7.14 24.15
C ASP A 208 -8.06 -6.15 23.13
N LEU A 209 -8.72 -6.69 22.10
CA LEU A 209 -9.32 -5.98 20.99
C LEU A 209 -10.83 -6.23 20.96
N TRP A 210 -11.58 -5.18 20.65
CA TRP A 210 -13.00 -5.26 20.30
C TRP A 210 -13.27 -4.34 19.11
N THR A 211 -14.17 -4.75 18.22
CA THR A 211 -14.59 -3.94 17.08
C THR A 211 -16.03 -4.26 16.68
N ASN A 212 -16.70 -3.31 16.04
CA ASN A 212 -18.01 -3.49 15.42
C ASN A 212 -17.96 -4.14 14.03
N TYR A 213 -16.77 -4.51 13.53
CA TYR A 213 -16.56 -5.22 12.27
C TYR A 213 -15.71 -6.47 12.50
N SER A 214 -15.76 -7.44 11.58
CA SER A 214 -14.88 -8.61 11.71
C SER A 214 -13.44 -8.17 11.53
N ILE A 215 -12.58 -8.60 12.45
CA ILE A 215 -11.13 -8.54 12.30
C ILE A 215 -10.75 -9.52 11.19
N HIS A 216 -9.87 -9.09 10.29
CA HIS A 216 -9.29 -9.90 9.23
C HIS A 216 -7.85 -10.31 9.59
N THR A 217 -7.01 -9.32 9.92
CA THR A 217 -5.59 -9.53 10.22
C THR A 217 -5.15 -8.65 11.38
N ILE A 218 -4.29 -9.18 12.24
CA ILE A 218 -3.60 -8.42 13.29
C ILE A 218 -2.11 -8.60 13.09
N VAL A 219 -1.37 -7.49 13.08
CA VAL A 219 0.08 -7.50 12.86
C VAL A 219 0.76 -6.69 13.96
N VAL A 220 1.79 -7.27 14.57
CA VAL A 220 2.69 -6.53 15.48
C VAL A 220 3.89 -6.06 14.69
N LEU A 221 4.23 -4.79 14.83
CA LEU A 221 5.32 -4.13 14.11
C LEU A 221 6.51 -3.85 15.02
N SER A 222 7.69 -3.77 14.40
CA SER A 222 8.93 -3.27 14.99
C SER A 222 9.68 -2.44 13.95
N GLN A 223 9.88 -1.15 14.21
CA GLN A 223 10.54 -0.21 13.30
C GLN A 223 9.95 -0.27 11.88
N THR A 224 8.62 -0.24 11.79
CA THR A 224 7.83 -0.38 10.54
C THR A 224 7.99 -1.70 9.78
N ASN A 225 8.57 -2.74 10.38
CA ASN A 225 8.64 -4.09 9.82
C ASN A 225 7.63 -5.02 10.51
N TYR A 226 7.13 -6.00 9.77
CA TYR A 226 6.39 -7.12 10.34
C TYR A 226 7.25 -7.89 11.35
N THR A 227 6.69 -8.18 12.52
CA THR A 227 7.29 -9.19 13.40
C THR A 227 6.72 -10.57 13.08
N ASN A 228 7.30 -11.60 13.68
CA ASN A 228 6.73 -12.96 13.63
C ASN A 228 5.43 -13.12 14.42
N GLN A 229 4.92 -12.07 15.09
CA GLN A 229 3.62 -12.08 15.76
C GLN A 229 2.56 -11.45 14.85
N PHE A 230 1.90 -12.29 14.08
CA PHE A 230 0.74 -11.93 13.27
C PHE A 230 -0.36 -12.98 13.43
N PHE A 231 -1.60 -12.57 13.23
CA PHE A 231 -2.76 -13.44 13.40
C PHE A 231 -3.78 -13.17 12.30
N PHE A 232 -4.24 -14.24 11.67
CA PHE A 232 -5.47 -14.21 10.89
C PHE A 232 -6.61 -14.53 11.83
N ALA A 233 -7.57 -13.61 11.92
CA ALA A 233 -8.70 -13.71 12.82
C ALA A 233 -10.00 -13.66 12.03
N CYS A 234 -11.06 -14.15 12.65
CA CYS A 234 -12.42 -13.98 12.16
C CYS A 234 -13.30 -13.81 13.39
N GLY A 235 -13.91 -12.64 13.53
CA GLY A 235 -14.69 -12.28 14.72
C GLY A 235 -14.50 -10.83 15.14
N PHE A 236 -15.26 -10.43 16.15
CA PHE A 236 -15.35 -9.05 16.63
C PHE A 236 -14.42 -8.76 17.82
N GLU A 237 -13.85 -9.81 18.40
CA GLU A 237 -13.02 -9.75 19.60
C GLU A 237 -11.76 -10.60 19.39
N PHE A 238 -10.64 -10.14 19.94
CA PHE A 238 -9.39 -10.87 19.91
C PHE A 238 -8.54 -10.55 21.13
N SER A 239 -7.88 -11.57 21.69
CA SER A 239 -7.00 -11.41 22.84
C SER A 239 -5.72 -12.19 22.63
N PHE A 240 -4.56 -11.58 22.89
CA PHE A 240 -3.29 -12.28 22.92
C PHE A 240 -2.29 -11.62 23.87
N THR A 241 -1.28 -12.36 24.30
CA THR A 241 -0.19 -11.82 25.11
C THR A 241 1.04 -11.63 24.25
N ILE A 242 1.52 -10.39 24.12
CA ILE A 242 2.78 -10.10 23.43
C ILE A 242 3.93 -10.67 24.28
N PRO A 243 4.82 -11.50 23.71
CA PRO A 243 5.97 -12.01 24.43
C PRO A 243 6.85 -10.89 24.98
N GLN A 244 7.27 -10.98 26.24
CA GLN A 244 8.03 -9.91 26.91
C GLN A 244 9.37 -9.59 26.24
N HIS A 245 9.96 -10.57 25.56
CA HIS A 245 11.24 -10.43 24.86
C HIS A 245 11.11 -9.82 23.45
N LEU A 246 9.89 -9.70 22.91
CA LEU A 246 9.67 -9.15 21.59
C LEU A 246 9.86 -7.63 21.62
N GLN A 247 10.76 -7.13 20.77
CA GLN A 247 10.85 -5.71 20.48
C GLN A 247 9.71 -5.34 19.51
N TRP A 248 8.85 -4.43 19.94
CA TRP A 248 7.74 -3.93 19.13
C TRP A 248 7.46 -2.47 19.45
N ASP A 249 6.84 -1.77 18.52
CA ASP A 249 6.50 -0.35 18.60
C ASP A 249 5.07 -0.03 18.16
N ALA A 250 4.39 -0.91 17.42
CA ALA A 250 2.98 -0.74 17.09
C ALA A 250 2.21 -2.06 16.86
N VAL A 251 0.88 -1.95 16.88
CA VAL A 251 -0.05 -2.99 16.45
C VAL A 251 -0.97 -2.40 15.38
N VAL A 252 -1.15 -3.15 14.30
CA VAL A 252 -2.09 -2.84 13.22
C VAL A 252 -3.20 -3.89 13.22
N VAL A 253 -4.44 -3.41 13.18
CA VAL A 253 -5.63 -4.25 13.09
C VAL A 253 -6.31 -3.93 11.78
N GLN A 254 -6.27 -4.88 10.86
CA GLN A 254 -7.03 -4.83 9.62
C GLN A 254 -8.36 -5.54 9.81
N LEU A 255 -9.42 -4.89 9.36
CA LEU A 255 -10.79 -5.35 9.38
C LEU A 255 -11.20 -5.78 7.97
N VAL A 256 -12.30 -6.52 7.89
CA VAL A 256 -12.97 -6.75 6.60
C VAL A 256 -13.33 -5.42 5.93
N TYR A 257 -13.30 -5.39 4.62
CA TYR A 257 -13.56 -4.26 3.72
C TYR A 257 -12.52 -3.13 3.82
N GLY A 258 -11.24 -3.48 4.04
CA GLY A 258 -10.09 -2.59 3.91
C GLY A 258 -9.88 -1.59 5.07
N GLY A 259 -10.73 -1.62 6.11
CA GLY A 259 -10.54 -0.76 7.28
C GLY A 259 -9.31 -1.15 8.10
N ALA A 260 -8.44 -0.20 8.46
CA ALA A 260 -7.26 -0.50 9.28
C ALA A 260 -7.08 0.50 10.43
N ALA A 261 -6.86 0.00 11.64
CA ALA A 261 -6.54 0.79 12.82
C ALA A 261 -5.08 0.58 13.24
N TYR A 262 -4.36 1.67 13.49
CA TYR A 262 -2.98 1.68 13.95
C TYR A 262 -2.91 2.15 15.40
N PHE A 263 -2.20 1.39 16.24
CA PHE A 263 -1.98 1.70 17.64
C PHE A 263 -0.49 1.67 17.96
N ASP A 264 0.10 2.82 18.27
CA ASP A 264 1.48 2.85 18.75
C ASP A 264 1.56 2.36 20.21
N ARG A 265 2.70 1.77 20.54
CA ARG A 265 2.99 1.19 21.86
C ARG A 265 2.90 2.19 22.99
N ASN A 266 3.29 3.45 22.76
CA ASN A 266 3.31 4.46 23.81
C ASN A 266 1.88 4.85 24.20
N SER A 267 1.02 5.06 23.21
CA SER A 267 -0.40 5.30 23.42
C SER A 267 -1.05 4.14 24.17
N LEU A 268 -0.72 2.89 23.83
CA LEU A 268 -1.25 1.69 24.51
C LEU A 268 -0.78 1.53 25.95
N ARG A 269 0.35 2.13 26.33
CA ARG A 269 0.97 2.00 27.66
C ARG A 269 0.73 3.18 28.59
N ALA A 270 0.26 4.32 28.08
CA ALA A 270 -0.17 5.41 28.94
C ALA A 270 -1.24 4.86 29.89
N GLU A 271 -1.01 4.92 31.20
CA GLU A 271 -1.93 4.35 32.20
C GLU A 271 -3.33 4.93 31.95
N PRO A 272 -4.32 4.09 31.59
CA PRO A 272 -5.63 4.59 31.23
C PRO A 272 -6.31 5.12 32.50
N THR A 273 -6.54 6.43 32.55
CA THR A 273 -7.29 7.08 33.64
C THR A 273 -8.80 6.81 33.53
N LYS A 274 -9.24 5.53 33.57
CA LYS A 274 -10.61 5.04 33.31
C LYS A 274 -11.19 5.46 31.93
N PRO A 275 -12.26 4.79 31.46
CA PRO A 275 -12.17 3.79 30.39
C PRO A 275 -11.57 4.33 29.07
N ASP A 276 -10.32 4.76 29.10
CA ASP A 276 -9.55 5.15 27.91
C ASP A 276 -9.10 3.90 27.15
N ARG A 277 -10.11 3.25 26.57
CA ARG A 277 -9.99 2.42 25.38
C ARG A 277 -9.44 3.33 24.30
N ILE A 278 -8.27 3.02 23.72
CA ILE A 278 -7.86 3.77 22.52
C ILE A 278 -8.85 3.38 21.44
N ARG A 279 -9.70 4.34 21.11
CA ARG A 279 -10.76 4.20 20.14
C ARG A 279 -10.28 4.81 18.84
N CYS A 280 -9.99 3.95 17.86
CA CYS A 280 -9.82 4.40 16.49
C CYS A 280 -11.20 4.37 15.83
N ARG A 281 -11.72 5.54 15.45
CA ARG A 281 -12.81 5.63 14.48
C ARG A 281 -12.21 5.96 13.14
N LEU A 282 -12.38 5.05 12.19
CA LEU A 282 -11.94 5.28 10.82
C LEU A 282 -12.75 6.44 10.22
N PRO A 283 -12.21 7.18 9.25
CA PRO A 283 -12.95 8.26 8.62
C PRO A 283 -14.21 7.71 7.92
N MET A 284 -15.27 8.51 7.95
CA MET A 284 -16.43 8.26 7.12
C MET A 284 -16.06 8.52 5.66
N VAL A 285 -16.30 7.56 4.79
CA VAL A 285 -16.28 7.81 3.35
C VAL A 285 -17.50 8.67 3.04
N LYS A 286 -17.26 9.93 2.67
CA LYS A 286 -18.33 10.81 2.19
C LYS A 286 -18.61 10.44 0.74
N ILE A 287 -19.78 9.88 0.48
CA ILE A 287 -20.35 9.76 -0.86
C ILE A 287 -20.79 11.13 -1.35
#